data_AF-A0A4Y3JCD3-F1
#
_entry.id   AF-A0A4Y3JCD3-F1
#
_cell.length_a   1.000
_cell.length_b   1.000
_cell.length_c   1.000
_cell.angle_alpha   90.00
_cell.angle_beta   90.00
_cell.angle_gamma   90.00
#
_symmetry.space_group_name_H-M   'P 1'
#
loop_
_entity.id
_entity.type
_entity.pdbx_description
1 polymer ?
#
loop_
_entity_poly.entity_id
_entity_poly.type
_entity_poly.pdbx_seq_one_letter_code
_entity_poly.pdbx_strand_id
1 'polypeptide(L)'
;MTIHAYYGDVSHLKNEQKMFEDLLTQLKLHWGNSEDWIYLFYNTMWSGQEIDVIAFTKEAIVVIDLKNYSGNLVGSENGEWQINGELEVQGGSQINPFVQIRKNRFAVLEWFKSAELFTDQNLGFISGCIILNELSSTQMDLSHSVRKWFYVTDIANSVDTLSRLHTKGISLASDDIVYLVNKLKLKEYSWDQGVAPRVRNLIQSEDRDTPSDNSRNQSSAPIKYTLHDQMEKKFKGVLAPYLFFYGTVIICLAIAFHIANGMKGEGVGYLFSLIFGR
;
A
#
# COMPACT_ATOMS: atom_id res chain seq x y z
N MET A 1 7.06 6.12 -16.44
CA MET A 1 7.98 5.41 -15.51
C MET A 1 7.13 4.45 -14.72
N THR A 2 7.62 3.24 -14.47
CA THR A 2 6.91 2.11 -13.85
C THR A 2 7.23 1.96 -12.36
N ILE A 3 8.37 2.51 -11.95
CA ILE A 3 8.77 2.65 -10.55
C ILE A 3 8.41 4.07 -10.15
N HIS A 4 7.54 4.22 -9.16
CA HIS A 4 7.14 5.51 -8.63
C HIS A 4 7.56 5.60 -7.16
N ALA A 5 8.40 6.57 -6.83
CA ALA A 5 8.90 6.76 -5.48
C ALA A 5 8.38 8.08 -4.91
N TYR A 6 7.88 8.03 -3.68
CA TYR A 6 7.38 9.18 -2.96
C TYR A 6 7.91 9.16 -1.53
N TYR A 7 7.90 10.30 -0.85
CA TYR A 7 8.30 10.41 0.54
C TYR A 7 7.39 11.31 1.36
N GLY A 8 7.25 10.99 2.65
CA GLY A 8 6.47 11.78 3.61
C GLY A 8 7.27 12.94 4.18
N ASP A 9 8.41 12.63 4.79
CA ASP A 9 9.38 13.61 5.29
C ASP A 9 10.80 13.27 4.83
N VAL A 10 11.68 14.28 4.79
CA VAL A 10 13.08 14.06 4.42
C VAL A 10 13.75 13.27 5.54
N SER A 11 14.20 12.04 5.24
CA SER A 11 14.94 11.27 6.23
C SER A 11 16.24 11.98 6.60
N HIS A 12 16.51 12.07 7.91
CA HIS A 12 17.80 12.55 8.43
C HIS A 12 18.84 11.41 8.52
N LEU A 13 18.44 10.17 8.26
CA LEU A 13 19.25 8.96 8.40
C LEU A 13 19.86 8.56 7.06
N LYS A 14 21.09 9.03 6.83
CA LYS A 14 21.83 8.81 5.56
C LYS A 14 21.95 7.34 5.15
N ASN A 15 22.03 6.42 6.10
CA ASN A 15 22.18 4.99 5.81
C ASN A 15 20.89 4.39 5.23
N GLU A 16 19.74 4.72 5.80
CA GLU A 16 18.44 4.24 5.32
C GLU A 16 18.09 4.85 3.96
N GLN A 17 18.40 6.13 3.76
CA GLN A 17 18.23 6.77 2.46
C GLN A 17 19.06 6.05 1.39
N LYS A 18 20.33 5.75 1.68
CA LYS A 18 21.19 5.01 0.76
C LYS A 18 20.60 3.63 0.43
N MET A 19 20.12 2.91 1.43
CA MET A 19 19.48 1.61 1.22
C MET A 19 18.20 1.72 0.37
N PHE A 20 17.43 2.79 0.56
CA PHE A 20 16.25 3.04 -0.26
C PHE A 20 16.62 3.32 -1.73
N GLU A 21 17.63 4.13 -1.98
CA GLU A 21 18.16 4.37 -3.34
C GLU A 21 18.73 3.08 -3.97
N ASP A 22 19.42 2.25 -3.18
CA ASP A 22 19.88 0.93 -3.60
C ASP A 22 18.70 0.02 -3.99
N LEU A 23 17.61 0.02 -3.20
CA LEU A 23 16.38 -0.71 -3.52
C LEU A 23 15.75 -0.19 -4.82
N LEU A 24 15.57 1.12 -4.98
CA LEU A 24 15.03 1.72 -6.21
C LEU A 24 15.86 1.36 -7.44
N THR A 25 17.18 1.33 -7.29
CA THR A 25 18.11 0.89 -8.34
C THR A 25 17.86 -0.56 -8.71
N GLN A 26 17.67 -1.45 -7.73
CA GLN A 26 17.40 -2.87 -7.97
C GLN A 26 16.09 -3.10 -8.70
N LEU A 27 15.02 -2.39 -8.33
CA LEU A 27 13.69 -2.53 -8.95
C LEU A 27 13.70 -2.36 -10.47
N LYS A 28 14.71 -1.66 -11.03
CA LYS A 28 14.89 -1.54 -12.49
C LYS A 28 15.04 -2.90 -13.20
N LEU A 29 15.54 -3.93 -12.51
CA LEU A 29 15.72 -5.28 -13.08
C LEU A 29 14.39 -5.91 -13.54
N HIS A 30 13.28 -5.59 -12.87
CA HIS A 30 11.97 -6.11 -13.24
C HIS A 30 11.06 -4.99 -13.76
N TRP A 31 10.89 -3.93 -12.99
CA TRP A 31 9.94 -2.87 -13.35
C TRP A 31 10.49 -1.91 -14.39
N GLY A 32 11.81 -1.73 -14.53
CA GLY A 32 12.41 -0.67 -15.36
C GLY A 32 11.90 -0.61 -16.81
N ASN A 33 11.52 -1.75 -17.39
CA ASN A 33 10.93 -1.87 -18.73
C ASN A 33 9.62 -2.70 -18.76
N SER A 34 8.97 -2.90 -17.61
CA SER A 34 7.71 -3.66 -17.53
C SER A 34 6.50 -2.79 -17.88
N GLU A 35 5.36 -3.41 -18.18
CA GLU A 35 4.06 -2.73 -18.17
C GLU A 35 3.44 -2.68 -16.76
N ASP A 36 3.96 -3.50 -15.84
CA ASP A 36 3.59 -3.46 -14.43
C ASP A 36 4.17 -2.25 -13.73
N TRP A 37 3.52 -1.85 -12.65
CA TRP A 37 3.93 -0.73 -11.82
C TRP A 37 4.27 -1.17 -10.40
N ILE A 38 5.14 -0.38 -9.76
CA ILE A 38 5.39 -0.42 -8.32
C ILE A 38 5.46 1.01 -7.79
N TYR A 39 4.73 1.26 -6.70
CA TYR A 39 4.81 2.51 -5.95
C TYR A 39 5.50 2.25 -4.62
N LEU A 40 6.42 3.12 -4.23
CA LEU A 40 7.13 3.07 -2.96
C LEU A 40 6.91 4.37 -2.21
N PHE A 41 6.39 4.27 -0.99
CA PHE A 41 6.23 5.39 -0.07
C PHE A 41 7.30 5.28 1.01
N TYR A 42 8.32 6.12 0.92
CA TYR A 42 9.46 6.16 1.82
C TYR A 42 9.25 7.14 2.98
N ASN A 43 9.66 6.75 4.18
CA ASN A 43 9.61 7.56 5.39
C ASN A 43 8.24 8.22 5.59
N THR A 44 7.22 7.40 5.85
CA THR A 44 5.82 7.82 5.97
C THR A 44 5.20 7.44 7.30
N MET A 45 4.23 8.25 7.76
CA MET A 45 3.58 8.09 9.06
C MET A 45 2.21 7.42 8.93
N TRP A 46 2.01 6.31 9.64
CA TRP A 46 0.79 5.50 9.60
C TRP A 46 0.31 5.20 11.01
N SER A 47 -0.84 5.74 11.39
CA SER A 47 -1.40 5.56 12.74
C SER A 47 -0.38 5.87 13.86
N GLY A 48 0.44 6.90 13.66
CA GLY A 48 1.49 7.31 14.61
C GLY A 48 2.74 6.43 14.61
N GLN A 49 2.92 5.52 13.63
CA GLN A 49 4.16 4.79 13.40
C GLN A 49 4.86 5.30 12.14
N GLU A 50 6.14 5.61 12.28
CA GLU A 50 7.02 5.86 11.15
C GLU A 50 7.39 4.53 10.50
N ILE A 51 7.26 4.48 9.17
CA ILE A 51 7.53 3.28 8.37
C ILE A 51 8.52 3.66 7.28
N ASP A 52 9.62 2.91 7.21
CA ASP A 52 10.69 3.12 6.24
C ASP A 52 10.14 3.08 4.83
N VAL A 53 9.49 1.98 4.42
CA VAL A 53 8.94 1.86 3.07
C VAL A 53 7.61 1.11 3.10
N ILE A 54 6.64 1.58 2.31
CA ILE A 54 5.51 0.75 1.90
C ILE A 54 5.53 0.62 0.38
N ALA A 55 5.56 -0.62 -0.11
CA ALA A 55 5.47 -0.91 -1.51
C ALA A 55 4.04 -1.35 -1.88
N PHE A 56 3.57 -0.84 -3.02
CA PHE A 56 2.30 -1.21 -3.64
C PHE A 56 2.57 -1.76 -5.02
N THR A 57 2.02 -2.93 -5.31
CA THR A 57 1.88 -3.48 -6.66
C THR A 57 0.40 -3.73 -6.93
N LYS A 58 0.06 -4.19 -8.13
CA LYS A 58 -1.31 -4.58 -8.46
C LYS A 58 -1.91 -5.59 -7.49
N GLU A 59 -1.11 -6.49 -6.90
CA GLU A 59 -1.61 -7.64 -6.12
C GLU A 59 -1.02 -7.74 -4.71
N ALA A 60 -0.29 -6.71 -4.25
CA ALA A 60 0.33 -6.69 -2.93
C ALA A 60 0.46 -5.30 -2.33
N ILE A 61 0.34 -5.26 -1.01
CA ILE A 61 0.80 -4.16 -0.14
C ILE A 61 1.85 -4.76 0.77
N VAL A 62 3.05 -4.18 0.79
CA VAL A 62 4.19 -4.70 1.54
C VAL A 62 4.76 -3.61 2.42
N VAL A 63 4.75 -3.84 3.73
CA VAL A 63 5.43 -2.98 4.71
C VAL A 63 6.87 -3.45 4.83
N ILE A 64 7.81 -2.55 4.59
CA ILE A 64 9.23 -2.82 4.46
C ILE A 64 10.00 -2.02 5.52
N ASP A 65 10.99 -2.67 6.12
CA ASP A 65 11.94 -2.09 7.07
C ASP A 65 13.35 -2.35 6.53
N LEU A 66 14.14 -1.29 6.41
CA LEU A 66 15.44 -1.29 5.76
C LEU A 66 16.53 -1.36 6.82
N LYS A 67 17.34 -2.41 6.78
CA LYS A 67 18.32 -2.69 7.83
C LYS A 67 19.72 -2.81 7.22
N ASN A 68 20.60 -1.87 7.56
CA ASN A 68 21.96 -1.83 6.99
C ASN A 68 22.91 -2.82 7.68
N TYR A 69 22.60 -4.11 7.57
CA TYR A 69 23.41 -5.19 8.06
C TYR A 69 23.76 -6.16 6.92
N SER A 70 24.89 -6.85 7.08
CA SER A 70 25.40 -7.81 6.10
C SER A 70 25.91 -9.07 6.79
N GLY A 71 25.52 -10.27 6.33
CA GLY A 71 26.07 -11.54 6.80
C GLY A 71 25.06 -12.67 6.95
N ASN A 72 25.35 -13.60 7.86
CA ASN A 72 24.48 -14.73 8.19
C ASN A 72 23.46 -14.31 9.25
N LEU A 73 22.17 -14.33 8.92
CA LEU A 73 21.12 -13.96 9.85
C LEU A 73 20.63 -15.19 10.63
N VAL A 74 20.58 -15.08 11.96
CA VAL A 74 19.93 -16.05 12.85
C VAL A 74 18.91 -15.31 13.73
N GLY A 75 17.74 -15.90 13.94
CA GLY A 75 16.75 -15.30 14.83
C GLY A 75 15.48 -16.12 14.97
N SER A 76 14.57 -15.63 15.81
CA SER A 76 13.24 -16.23 16.02
C SER A 76 12.17 -15.15 16.17
N GLU A 77 10.89 -15.54 16.26
CA GLU A 77 9.80 -14.59 16.46
C GLU A 77 9.91 -13.80 17.79
N ASN A 78 10.32 -14.49 18.86
CA ASN A 78 10.28 -13.96 20.24
C ASN A 78 11.67 -13.75 20.86
N GLY A 79 12.74 -13.98 20.09
CA GLY A 79 14.13 -13.82 20.55
C GLY A 79 14.88 -12.75 19.75
N GLU A 80 16.09 -12.46 20.18
CA GLU A 80 17.00 -11.56 19.49
C GLU A 80 17.34 -12.08 18.09
N TRP A 81 17.64 -11.14 17.20
CA TRP A 81 18.17 -11.43 15.87
C TRP A 81 19.64 -11.06 15.86
N GLN A 82 20.46 -11.90 15.25
CA GLN A 82 21.91 -11.70 15.21
C GLN A 82 22.46 -11.92 13.81
N ILE A 83 23.44 -11.10 13.47
CA ILE A 83 24.28 -11.26 12.30
C ILE A 83 25.58 -11.93 12.75
N ASN A 84 25.90 -13.05 12.10
CA ASN A 84 27.07 -13.87 12.38
C ASN A 84 27.17 -14.36 13.84
N GLY A 85 26.04 -14.37 14.57
CA GLY A 85 25.99 -14.77 15.99
C GLY A 85 26.60 -13.74 16.97
N GLU A 86 26.95 -12.55 16.50
CA GLU A 86 27.67 -11.55 17.30
C GLU A 86 26.93 -10.22 17.38
N LEU A 87 26.42 -9.72 16.25
CA LEU A 87 25.86 -8.39 16.16
C LEU A 87 24.33 -8.44 16.19
N GLU A 88 23.73 -7.87 17.23
CA GLU A 88 22.28 -7.74 17.34
C GLU A 88 21.70 -6.87 16.21
N VAL A 89 20.64 -7.37 15.58
CA VAL A 89 19.85 -6.63 14.59
C VAL A 89 18.71 -5.93 15.30
N GLN A 90 18.78 -4.60 15.37
CA GLN A 90 17.85 -3.81 16.15
C GLN A 90 16.46 -3.73 15.51
N GLY A 91 15.40 -3.92 16.30
CA GLY A 91 14.00 -3.68 15.93
C GLY A 91 13.50 -2.28 16.29
N GLY A 92 14.38 -1.28 16.31
CA GLY A 92 14.10 0.05 16.85
C GLY A 92 13.80 -0.02 18.35
N SER A 93 12.56 0.27 18.74
CA SER A 93 12.10 0.13 20.13
C SER A 93 11.65 -1.29 20.51
N GLN A 94 11.69 -2.22 19.55
CA GLN A 94 11.24 -3.60 19.73
C GLN A 94 12.44 -4.54 19.86
N ILE A 95 12.20 -5.71 20.47
CA ILE A 95 13.23 -6.73 20.70
C ILE A 95 13.87 -7.26 19.41
N ASN A 96 13.14 -7.25 18.30
CA ASN A 96 13.67 -7.68 17.01
C ASN A 96 12.89 -7.03 15.84
N PRO A 97 13.44 -7.08 14.62
CA PRO A 97 12.80 -6.52 13.43
C PRO A 97 11.45 -7.15 13.09
N PHE A 98 11.22 -8.43 13.41
CA PHE A 98 9.93 -9.08 13.17
C PHE A 98 8.81 -8.44 13.98
N VAL A 99 9.03 -8.15 15.27
CA VAL A 99 8.04 -7.49 16.13
C VAL A 99 7.77 -6.07 15.63
N GLN A 100 8.81 -5.35 15.17
CA GLN A 100 8.66 -4.03 14.56
C GLN A 100 7.79 -4.09 13.28
N ILE A 101 8.10 -4.98 12.34
CA ILE A 101 7.32 -5.15 11.11
C ILE A 101 5.88 -5.56 11.41
N ARG A 102 5.65 -6.45 12.38
CA ARG A 102 4.30 -6.85 12.77
C ARG A 102 3.49 -5.63 13.23
N LYS A 103 4.08 -4.78 14.07
CA LYS A 103 3.47 -3.54 14.56
C LYS A 103 3.18 -2.56 13.41
N ASN A 104 4.16 -2.32 12.55
CA ASN A 104 4.03 -1.42 11.39
C ASN A 104 2.93 -1.91 10.42
N ARG A 105 2.88 -3.21 10.14
CA ARG A 105 1.83 -3.84 9.35
C ARG A 105 0.44 -3.58 9.92
N PHE A 106 0.26 -3.72 11.23
CA PHE A 106 -1.03 -3.40 11.87
C PHE A 106 -1.35 -1.91 11.81
N ALA A 107 -0.36 -1.03 11.95
CA ALA A 107 -0.55 0.41 11.86
C ALA A 107 -1.09 0.85 10.49
N VAL A 108 -0.57 0.25 9.41
CA VAL A 108 -1.05 0.45 8.03
C VAL A 108 -2.46 -0.08 7.84
N LEU A 109 -2.72 -1.30 8.33
CA LEU A 109 -4.03 -1.92 8.25
C LEU A 109 -5.11 -1.07 8.96
N GLU A 110 -4.83 -0.60 10.17
CA GLU A 110 -5.75 0.25 10.93
C GLU A 110 -5.93 1.63 10.29
N TRP A 111 -4.87 2.17 9.68
CA TRP A 111 -4.99 3.41 8.93
C TRP A 111 -5.97 3.27 7.76
N PHE A 112 -5.84 2.22 6.94
CA PHE A 112 -6.76 1.98 5.82
C PHE A 112 -8.20 1.77 6.29
N LYS A 113 -8.41 1.00 7.37
CA LYS A 113 -9.73 0.84 7.97
C LYS A 113 -10.33 2.18 8.42
N SER A 114 -9.56 2.97 9.17
CA SER A 114 -10.02 4.28 9.68
C SER A 114 -10.31 5.28 8.56
N ALA A 115 -9.58 5.16 7.44
CA ALA A 115 -9.74 5.99 6.26
C ALA A 115 -10.86 5.50 5.33
N GLU A 116 -11.49 4.36 5.64
CA GLU A 116 -12.47 3.63 4.82
C GLU A 116 -11.97 3.34 3.40
N LEU A 117 -10.67 3.03 3.27
CA LEU A 117 -10.03 2.71 1.99
C LEU A 117 -9.81 1.21 1.84
N PHE A 118 -9.89 0.73 0.60
CA PHE A 118 -9.71 -0.68 0.25
C PHE A 118 -10.64 -1.63 1.03
N THR A 119 -11.87 -1.18 1.31
CA THR A 119 -12.85 -1.93 2.11
C THR A 119 -13.32 -3.23 1.44
N ASP A 120 -13.14 -3.35 0.14
CA ASP A 120 -13.40 -4.54 -0.67
C ASP A 120 -12.18 -5.49 -0.78
N GLN A 121 -11.01 -5.06 -0.31
CA GLN A 121 -9.79 -5.85 -0.26
C GLN A 121 -9.67 -6.60 1.07
N ASN A 122 -9.04 -7.77 1.04
CA ASN A 122 -8.68 -8.46 2.27
C ASN A 122 -7.31 -7.97 2.76
N LEU A 123 -7.33 -6.88 3.53
CA LEU A 123 -6.14 -6.25 4.12
C LEU A 123 -5.39 -7.16 5.12
N GLY A 124 -5.94 -8.32 5.48
CA GLY A 124 -5.20 -9.36 6.18
C GLY A 124 -4.02 -9.93 5.37
N PHE A 125 -3.98 -9.70 4.06
CA PHE A 125 -2.88 -10.12 3.17
C PHE A 125 -1.76 -9.09 3.01
N ILE A 126 -1.81 -7.95 3.73
CA ILE A 126 -0.66 -7.04 3.79
C ILE A 126 0.56 -7.86 4.27
N SER A 127 1.64 -7.80 3.51
CA SER A 127 2.88 -8.52 3.81
C SER A 127 3.86 -7.62 4.57
N GLY A 128 4.77 -8.23 5.30
CA GLY A 128 5.88 -7.57 5.97
C GLY A 128 7.20 -8.09 5.40
N CYS A 129 8.17 -7.22 5.16
CA CYS A 129 9.47 -7.61 4.64
C CYS A 129 10.62 -6.85 5.32
N ILE A 130 11.63 -7.58 5.78
CA ILE A 130 12.92 -6.99 6.15
C ILE A 130 13.86 -7.08 4.96
N ILE A 131 14.45 -5.96 4.55
CA ILE A 131 15.48 -5.93 3.50
C ILE A 131 16.80 -5.54 4.15
N LEU A 132 17.76 -6.46 4.11
CA LEU A 132 19.12 -6.26 4.57
C LEU A 132 20.02 -5.74 3.45
N ASN A 133 21.20 -5.20 3.77
CA ASN A 133 22.14 -4.79 2.73
C ASN A 133 22.69 -6.00 1.96
N GLU A 134 23.09 -7.07 2.66
CA GLU A 134 23.53 -8.32 2.05
C GLU A 134 23.26 -9.53 2.95
N LEU A 135 22.71 -10.61 2.38
CA LEU A 135 22.38 -11.81 3.13
C LEU A 135 23.17 -13.00 2.58
N SER A 136 24.01 -13.59 3.42
CA SER A 136 24.82 -14.77 3.07
C SER A 136 24.06 -16.07 3.33
N SER A 137 23.36 -16.13 4.45
CA SER A 137 22.45 -17.23 4.81
C SER A 137 21.40 -16.76 5.82
N THR A 138 20.38 -17.57 6.03
CA THR A 138 19.25 -17.23 6.92
C THR A 138 18.77 -18.46 7.66
N GLN A 139 18.84 -18.41 8.99
CA GLN A 139 18.30 -19.41 9.89
C GLN A 139 17.28 -18.75 10.83
N MET A 140 16.03 -18.74 10.39
CA MET A 140 14.93 -18.11 11.10
C MET A 140 13.97 -19.16 11.64
N ASP A 141 13.79 -19.20 12.96
CA ASP A 141 12.75 -19.99 13.63
C ASP A 141 11.43 -19.23 13.63
N LEU A 142 10.68 -19.40 12.54
CA LEU A 142 9.36 -18.80 12.33
C LEU A 142 8.32 -19.90 12.15
N SER A 143 7.16 -19.67 12.76
CA SER A 143 5.97 -20.48 12.61
C SER A 143 5.47 -20.51 11.16
N HIS A 144 4.76 -21.58 10.81
CA HIS A 144 4.20 -21.74 9.47
C HIS A 144 3.20 -20.61 9.10
N SER A 145 2.48 -20.05 10.08
CA SER A 145 1.55 -18.94 9.85
C SER A 145 2.28 -17.63 9.55
N VAL A 146 3.40 -17.36 10.23
CA VAL A 146 4.21 -16.15 10.00
C VAL A 146 4.85 -16.15 8.62
N ARG A 147 5.38 -17.29 8.17
CA ARG A 147 6.01 -17.42 6.83
C ARG A 147 5.07 -17.13 5.65
N LYS A 148 3.76 -17.04 5.86
CA LYS A 148 2.78 -16.70 4.81
C LYS A 148 2.70 -15.21 4.51
N TRP A 149 3.16 -14.36 5.42
CA TRP A 149 3.06 -12.91 5.27
C TRP A 149 4.36 -12.17 5.60
N PHE A 150 5.34 -12.84 6.21
CA PHE A 150 6.61 -12.23 6.61
C PHE A 150 7.79 -12.79 5.82
N TYR A 151 8.61 -11.88 5.30
CA TYR A 151 9.74 -12.18 4.43
C TYR A 151 11.01 -11.49 4.92
N VAL A 152 12.15 -12.13 4.70
CA VAL A 152 13.47 -11.53 4.91
C VAL A 152 14.28 -11.74 3.65
N THR A 153 14.92 -10.69 3.15
CA THR A 153 15.73 -10.70 1.94
C THR A 153 16.86 -9.69 2.05
N ASP A 154 17.65 -9.54 1.00
CA ASP A 154 18.62 -8.45 0.85
C ASP A 154 18.32 -7.58 -0.38
N ILE A 155 19.10 -6.51 -0.55
CA ILE A 155 18.99 -5.60 -1.70
C ILE A 155 19.07 -6.38 -3.02
N ALA A 156 20.02 -7.30 -3.17
CA ALA A 156 20.26 -8.00 -4.42
C ALA A 156 19.09 -8.92 -4.83
N ASN A 157 18.41 -9.54 -3.86
CA ASN A 157 17.29 -10.45 -4.10
C ASN A 157 15.91 -9.79 -3.85
N SER A 158 15.88 -8.49 -3.56
CA SER A 158 14.65 -7.76 -3.21
C SER A 158 13.62 -7.80 -4.33
N VAL A 159 14.06 -7.67 -5.58
CA VAL A 159 13.22 -7.68 -6.79
C VAL A 159 12.48 -9.02 -6.93
N ASP A 160 13.20 -10.12 -6.79
CA ASP A 160 12.63 -11.47 -6.87
C ASP A 160 11.66 -11.73 -5.72
N THR A 161 11.95 -11.22 -4.51
CA THR A 161 11.03 -11.32 -3.39
C THR A 161 9.76 -10.52 -3.68
N LEU A 162 9.87 -9.24 -4.02
CA LEU A 162 8.72 -8.36 -4.21
C LEU A 162 7.85 -8.74 -5.41
N SER A 163 8.44 -9.18 -6.52
CA SER A 163 7.69 -9.60 -7.72
C SER A 163 6.90 -10.91 -7.50
N ARG A 164 7.36 -11.77 -6.58
CA ARG A 164 6.65 -13.00 -6.20
C ARG A 164 5.52 -12.76 -5.20
N LEU A 165 5.42 -11.57 -4.60
CA LEU A 165 4.30 -11.24 -3.72
C LEU A 165 3.07 -10.91 -4.55
N HIS A 166 2.22 -11.92 -4.73
CA HIS A 166 0.89 -11.79 -5.31
C HIS A 166 -0.11 -12.48 -4.39
N THR A 167 -1.20 -11.80 -4.04
CA THR A 167 -2.24 -12.37 -3.21
C THR A 167 -3.59 -12.19 -3.89
N LYS A 168 -4.42 -13.23 -3.92
CA LYS A 168 -5.79 -13.14 -4.46
C LYS A 168 -6.70 -12.21 -3.66
N GLY A 169 -6.26 -11.78 -2.48
CA GLY A 169 -7.02 -10.90 -1.58
C GLY A 169 -6.75 -9.41 -1.77
N ILE A 170 -5.78 -9.03 -2.60
CA ILE A 170 -5.44 -7.64 -2.90
C ILE A 170 -5.43 -7.48 -4.42
N SER A 171 -6.16 -6.50 -4.93
CA SER A 171 -6.21 -6.09 -6.33
C SER A 171 -6.35 -4.57 -6.38
N LEU A 172 -5.26 -3.88 -6.67
CA LEU A 172 -5.16 -2.42 -6.63
C LEU A 172 -5.09 -1.85 -8.05
N ALA A 173 -5.75 -0.73 -8.27
CA ALA A 173 -5.52 0.09 -9.47
C ALA A 173 -4.44 1.13 -9.17
N SER A 174 -3.67 1.54 -10.19
CA SER A 174 -2.68 2.62 -10.04
C SER A 174 -3.33 3.92 -9.55
N ASP A 175 -4.55 4.21 -10.00
CA ASP A 175 -5.29 5.42 -9.64
C ASP A 175 -5.62 5.47 -8.14
N ASP A 176 -5.82 4.31 -7.50
CA ASP A 176 -6.00 4.25 -6.04
C ASP A 176 -4.74 4.69 -5.31
N ILE A 177 -3.58 4.31 -5.83
CA ILE A 177 -2.30 4.66 -5.24
C ILE A 177 -1.98 6.13 -5.47
N VAL A 178 -2.30 6.67 -6.66
CA VAL A 178 -2.22 8.11 -6.94
C VAL A 178 -3.13 8.90 -6.00
N TYR A 179 -4.34 8.41 -5.72
CA TYR A 179 -5.20 9.00 -4.71
C TYR A 179 -4.56 8.99 -3.31
N LEU A 180 -3.91 7.90 -2.91
CA LEU A 180 -3.17 7.84 -1.64
C LEU A 180 -2.04 8.85 -1.57
N VAL A 181 -1.23 8.99 -2.63
CA VAL A 181 -0.16 10.00 -2.71
C VAL A 181 -0.71 11.39 -2.39
N ASN A 182 -1.84 11.74 -3.00
CA ASN A 182 -2.49 13.05 -2.79
C ASN A 182 -3.08 13.17 -1.38
N LYS A 183 -3.76 12.15 -0.87
CA LYS A 183 -4.39 12.15 0.47
C LYS A 183 -3.35 12.28 1.57
N LEU A 184 -2.21 11.62 1.42
CA LEU A 184 -1.07 11.68 2.34
C LEU A 184 -0.16 12.90 2.11
N LYS A 185 -0.40 13.67 1.03
CA LYS A 185 0.42 14.82 0.61
C LYS A 185 1.89 14.46 0.43
N LEU A 186 2.15 13.28 -0.13
CA LEU A 186 3.51 12.80 -0.35
C LEU A 186 4.16 13.59 -1.49
N LYS A 187 5.48 13.75 -1.39
CA LYS A 187 6.31 14.41 -2.40
C LYS A 187 6.98 13.35 -3.27
N GLU A 188 7.14 13.63 -4.55
CA GLU A 188 7.87 12.73 -5.45
C GLU A 188 9.34 12.67 -5.03
N TYR A 189 9.88 11.44 -4.95
CA TYR A 189 11.26 11.20 -4.58
C TYR A 189 12.12 11.07 -5.85
N SER A 190 13.13 11.93 -5.97
CA SER A 190 14.09 11.89 -7.08
C SER A 190 15.34 11.13 -6.69
N TRP A 191 15.83 10.24 -7.57
CA TRP A 191 17.07 9.49 -7.39
C TRP A 191 17.83 9.33 -8.70
N ASP A 192 19.11 8.97 -8.61
CA ASP A 192 19.95 8.78 -9.80
C ASP A 192 19.57 7.51 -10.58
N GLN A 193 18.95 7.72 -11.75
CA GLN A 193 18.56 6.64 -12.64
C GLN A 193 19.75 6.03 -13.41
N GLY A 194 20.91 6.67 -13.43
CA GLY A 194 22.12 6.18 -14.12
C GLY A 194 22.85 5.05 -13.40
N VAL A 195 22.56 4.84 -12.11
CA VAL A 195 23.17 3.75 -11.33
C VAL A 195 22.64 2.39 -11.79
N ALA A 196 23.57 1.46 -12.04
CA ALA A 196 23.26 0.09 -12.44
C ALA A 196 22.89 -0.81 -11.23
N PRO A 197 21.96 -1.76 -11.38
CA PRO A 197 21.64 -2.74 -10.34
C PRO A 197 22.85 -3.61 -9.96
N ARG A 198 22.92 -4.06 -8.71
CA ARG A 198 23.86 -5.10 -8.26
C ARG A 198 23.39 -6.44 -8.81
N VAL A 199 24.21 -7.09 -9.63
CA VAL A 199 23.95 -8.46 -10.13
C VAL A 199 24.82 -9.42 -9.32
N ARG A 200 24.21 -10.41 -8.64
CA ARG A 200 24.97 -11.53 -8.08
C ARG A 200 25.37 -12.43 -9.25
N ASN A 201 26.66 -12.62 -9.47
CA ASN A 201 27.13 -13.71 -10.32
C ASN A 201 26.78 -15.02 -9.61
N LEU A 202 25.62 -15.58 -9.90
CA LEU A 202 25.31 -16.96 -9.56
C LEU A 202 26.31 -17.81 -10.35
N ILE A 203 27.30 -18.37 -9.66
CA ILE A 203 28.16 -19.40 -10.24
C ILE A 203 27.23 -20.48 -10.78
N GLN A 204 27.35 -20.76 -12.09
CA GLN A 204 26.68 -21.87 -12.78
C GLN A 204 26.86 -23.15 -11.98
N SER A 205 25.76 -23.68 -11.45
CA SER A 205 25.63 -25.12 -11.25
C SER A 205 24.90 -25.67 -12.47
N GLU A 206 25.65 -26.09 -13.47
CA GLU A 206 25.15 -26.97 -14.54
C GLU A 206 24.73 -28.33 -13.96
N ASP A 207 23.70 -28.89 -14.61
CA ASP A 207 23.33 -30.31 -14.68
C ASP A 207 22.72 -31.01 -13.46
N ARG A 208 21.38 -31.12 -13.42
CA ARG A 208 20.68 -32.30 -14.02
C ARG A 208 19.14 -32.29 -13.90
N ASP A 209 18.54 -32.80 -14.98
CA ASP A 209 17.24 -33.51 -15.10
C ASP A 209 15.92 -32.72 -15.20
N THR A 210 15.54 -32.43 -16.46
CA THR A 210 14.14 -32.34 -16.93
C THR A 210 13.40 -33.69 -16.85
N PRO A 211 12.07 -33.67 -16.64
CA PRO A 211 11.19 -34.15 -17.72
C PRO A 211 9.89 -33.33 -17.93
N SER A 212 9.66 -33.06 -19.23
CA SER A 212 8.42 -33.02 -20.03
C SER A 212 7.03 -32.65 -19.44
N ASP A 213 6.44 -31.64 -20.10
CA ASP A 213 5.05 -31.50 -20.59
C ASP A 213 3.82 -31.71 -19.68
N ASN A 214 3.01 -30.66 -19.58
CA ASN A 214 1.74 -30.62 -20.33
C ASN A 214 1.04 -29.26 -20.30
N SER A 215 0.59 -28.84 -21.49
CA SER A 215 -0.34 -27.75 -21.77
C SER A 215 -1.70 -27.90 -21.06
N ARG A 216 -2.35 -26.76 -20.69
CA ARG A 216 -3.78 -26.51 -20.97
C ARG A 216 -4.25 -25.09 -20.59
N ASN A 217 -4.67 -24.39 -21.64
CA ASN A 217 -5.81 -23.47 -21.81
C ASN A 217 -6.19 -22.40 -20.77
N GLN A 218 -6.19 -21.18 -21.33
CA GLN A 218 -7.00 -20.01 -21.04
C GLN A 218 -8.46 -20.30 -20.65
N SER A 219 -8.92 -19.56 -19.64
CA SER A 219 -10.31 -19.13 -19.54
C SER A 219 -10.35 -17.74 -18.91
N SER A 220 -10.72 -16.76 -19.72
CA SER A 220 -10.98 -15.37 -19.36
C SER A 220 -12.33 -15.24 -18.65
N ALA A 221 -12.33 -14.64 -17.46
CA ALA A 221 -13.53 -14.28 -16.70
C ALA A 221 -13.64 -12.73 -16.58
N PRO A 222 -14.84 -12.18 -16.37
CA PRO A 222 -15.24 -10.92 -16.96
C PRO A 222 -14.74 -9.68 -16.21
N ILE A 223 -14.65 -8.60 -16.96
CA ILE A 223 -14.33 -7.23 -16.53
C ILE A 223 -15.20 -6.85 -15.33
N LYS A 224 -14.54 -6.55 -14.20
CA LYS A 224 -15.17 -6.10 -12.96
C LYS A 224 -15.11 -4.57 -12.93
N TYR A 225 -16.29 -3.96 -12.75
CA TYR A 225 -16.56 -2.52 -12.78
C TYR A 225 -15.56 -1.65 -11.99
N THR A 226 -15.14 -0.55 -12.60
CA THR A 226 -14.18 0.43 -12.05
C THR A 226 -14.82 1.28 -10.94
N LEU A 227 -14.04 1.82 -9.99
CA LEU A 227 -14.53 2.70 -8.91
C LEU A 227 -15.42 3.85 -9.40
N HIS A 228 -15.18 4.35 -10.61
CA HIS A 228 -16.02 5.36 -11.25
C HIS A 228 -17.48 4.90 -11.44
N ASP A 229 -17.71 3.63 -11.77
CA ASP A 229 -19.05 3.05 -11.93
C ASP A 229 -19.77 2.86 -10.59
N GLN A 230 -19.01 2.63 -9.51
CA GLN A 230 -19.56 2.52 -8.16
C GLN A 230 -19.93 3.89 -7.58
N MET A 231 -19.16 4.94 -7.92
CA MET A 231 -19.50 6.31 -7.54
C MET A 231 -20.76 6.80 -8.26
N GLU A 232 -20.95 6.54 -9.55
CA GLU A 232 -22.18 6.96 -10.25
C GLU A 232 -23.45 6.26 -9.72
N LYS A 233 -23.38 4.97 -9.39
CA LYS A 233 -24.52 4.23 -8.81
C LYS A 233 -24.85 4.66 -7.39
N LYS A 234 -23.86 4.96 -6.54
CA LYS A 234 -24.10 5.49 -5.19
C LYS A 234 -24.56 6.95 -5.20
N PHE A 235 -24.05 7.80 -6.09
CA PHE A 235 -24.49 9.20 -6.18
C PHE A 235 -25.95 9.33 -6.59
N LYS A 236 -26.44 8.51 -7.53
CA LYS A 236 -27.87 8.50 -7.91
C LYS A 236 -28.80 8.01 -6.78
N GLY A 237 -28.32 7.12 -5.90
CA GLY A 237 -29.08 6.62 -4.74
C GLY A 237 -29.08 7.54 -3.52
N VAL A 238 -28.02 8.35 -3.33
CA VAL A 238 -27.86 9.21 -2.14
C VAL A 238 -28.31 10.65 -2.40
N LEU A 239 -28.26 11.17 -3.63
CA LEU A 239 -28.73 12.54 -3.91
C LEU A 239 -30.24 12.71 -3.75
N ALA A 240 -31.04 11.69 -4.06
CA ALA A 240 -32.50 11.81 -4.03
C ALA A 240 -33.08 12.14 -2.64
N PRO A 241 -32.71 11.45 -1.54
CA PRO A 241 -33.18 11.81 -0.20
C PRO A 241 -32.51 13.07 0.35
N TYR A 242 -31.25 13.36 0.00
CA TYR A 242 -30.53 14.54 0.48
C TYR A 242 -31.06 15.84 -0.16
N LEU A 243 -31.32 15.88 -1.47
CA LEU A 243 -31.98 17.04 -2.09
C LEU A 243 -33.38 17.27 -1.53
N PHE A 244 -34.13 16.19 -1.22
CA PHE A 244 -35.45 16.31 -0.59
C PHE A 244 -35.35 16.89 0.83
N PHE A 245 -34.38 16.43 1.63
CA PHE A 245 -34.19 16.91 3.00
C PHE A 245 -33.73 18.37 3.05
N TYR A 246 -32.75 18.76 2.25
CA TYR A 246 -32.31 20.16 2.19
C TYR A 246 -33.36 21.08 1.54
N GLY A 247 -34.08 20.60 0.52
CA GLY A 247 -35.18 21.34 -0.10
C GLY A 247 -36.31 21.63 0.90
N THR A 248 -36.73 20.63 1.68
CA THR A 248 -37.76 20.80 2.72
C THR A 248 -37.30 21.70 3.86
N VAL A 249 -36.05 21.60 4.31
CA VAL A 249 -35.49 22.50 5.34
C VAL A 249 -35.43 23.94 4.86
N ILE A 250 -35.02 24.19 3.61
CA ILE A 250 -34.98 25.53 3.01
C ILE A 250 -36.40 26.11 2.90
N ILE A 251 -37.38 25.32 2.49
CA ILE A 251 -38.79 25.75 2.42
C ILE A 251 -39.32 26.09 3.82
N CYS A 252 -39.06 25.24 4.82
CA CYS A 252 -39.48 25.48 6.20
C CYS A 252 -38.84 26.75 6.78
N LEU A 253 -37.55 27.00 6.50
CA LEU A 253 -36.86 28.22 6.92
C LEU A 253 -37.39 29.46 6.19
N ALA A 254 -37.71 29.36 4.90
CA ALA A 254 -38.31 30.45 4.15
C ALA A 254 -39.73 30.79 4.66
N ILE A 255 -40.54 29.78 5.00
CA ILE A 255 -41.87 29.95 5.61
C ILE A 255 -41.75 30.56 7.00
N ALA A 256 -40.84 30.06 7.84
CA ALA A 256 -40.60 30.61 9.18
C ALA A 256 -40.12 32.07 9.13
N PHE A 257 -39.23 32.40 8.18
CA PHE A 257 -38.77 33.77 7.92
C PHE A 257 -39.90 34.68 7.39
N HIS A 258 -40.82 34.14 6.57
CA HIS A 258 -42.00 34.88 6.10
C HIS A 258 -43.02 35.15 7.22
N ILE A 259 -43.26 34.18 8.10
CA ILE A 259 -44.14 34.31 9.26
C ILE A 259 -43.56 35.31 10.28
N ALA A 260 -42.25 35.26 10.54
CA ALA A 260 -41.57 36.18 11.45
C ALA A 260 -41.56 37.63 10.97
N ASN A 261 -41.65 37.87 9.66
CA ASN A 261 -41.65 39.21 9.05
C ASN A 261 -43.04 39.79 8.76
N GLY A 262 -44.12 39.13 9.19
CA GLY A 262 -45.44 39.76 9.34
C GLY A 262 -46.10 40.28 8.06
N MET A 263 -45.86 39.67 6.89
CA MET A 263 -46.53 40.05 5.64
C MET A 263 -47.81 39.24 5.40
N LYS A 264 -48.89 39.94 5.06
CA LYS A 264 -50.22 39.36 4.74
C LYS A 264 -50.15 38.49 3.48
N GLY A 265 -50.28 37.18 3.65
CA GLY A 265 -51.35 36.38 3.06
C GLY A 265 -51.46 36.12 1.55
N GLU A 266 -50.56 36.58 0.67
CA GLU A 266 -50.78 36.36 -0.79
C GLU A 266 -49.66 35.60 -1.54
N GLY A 267 -48.50 35.34 -0.93
CA GLY A 267 -47.35 34.71 -1.62
C GLY A 267 -47.25 33.18 -1.52
N VAL A 268 -47.96 32.53 -0.59
CA VAL A 268 -47.72 31.11 -0.27
C VAL A 268 -48.43 30.14 -1.24
N GLY A 269 -49.51 30.58 -1.89
CA GLY A 269 -50.27 29.75 -2.84
C GLY A 269 -49.52 29.42 -4.13
N TYR A 270 -48.65 30.32 -4.60
CA TYR A 270 -47.89 30.11 -5.84
C TYR A 270 -46.82 29.01 -5.70
N LEU A 271 -46.15 28.93 -4.55
CA LEU A 271 -45.08 27.98 -4.30
C LEU A 271 -45.59 26.54 -4.18
N PHE A 272 -46.80 26.35 -3.61
CA PHE A 272 -47.45 25.04 -3.56
C PHE A 272 -47.87 24.51 -4.94
N SER A 273 -48.29 25.40 -5.85
CA SER A 273 -48.69 25.01 -7.22
C SER A 273 -47.52 24.57 -8.11
N LEU A 274 -46.31 25.07 -7.84
CA LEU A 274 -45.09 24.72 -8.58
C LEU A 274 -44.49 23.38 -8.14
N ILE A 275 -44.79 22.91 -6.93
CA ILE A 275 -44.19 21.69 -6.34
C ILE A 275 -45.12 20.48 -6.47
N PHE A 276 -46.44 20.66 -6.33
CA PHE A 276 -47.42 19.57 -6.37
C PHE A 276 -48.30 19.63 -7.62
N GLY A 277 -47.67 19.85 -8.78
CA GLY A 277 -48.35 19.95 -10.08
C GLY A 277 -49.56 19.01 -10.20
N ARG A 278 -50.69 19.59 -10.57
CA ARG A 278 -51.93 18.88 -10.86
C ARG A 278 -51.75 17.88 -12.00
#